data_AF-A0AA87ML59-F1
#
_entry.id   AF-A0AA87ML59-F1
#
_cell.length_a   1.000
_cell.length_b   1.000
_cell.length_c   1.000
_cell.angle_alpha   90.00
_cell.angle_beta   90.00
_cell.angle_gamma   90.00
#
_symmetry.space_group_name_H-M   'P 1'
#
loop_
_entity.id
_entity.type
_entity.pdbx_description
1 polymer ?
#
loop_
_entity_poly.entity_id
_entity_poly.type
_entity_poly.pdbx_seq_one_letter_code
_entity_poly.pdbx_strand_id
1 'polypeptide(L)'
;MGLNQNNKAHRSSILPLRFSEEAVAVIRTHLANRPESSFHLRIERKGGHASVQVGYEQKKNLNTIHAYPIKIEISEEDEICLEGSRIDWKPEKQEFYIYPDVDLDIEYQNILNRFKIRANRNVFRNDKARIYRDPSEFPNWFPLRIRKLEISKVKIQGKIWILALAHRYEPEEILKIESTIADEILDYFSDFPDRND
;
A
#
# COMPACT_ATOMS: atom_id res chain seq x y z
N MET A 1 -11.76 24.94 -36.12
CA MET A 1 -11.29 25.59 -34.88
C MET A 1 -12.30 25.27 -33.79
N GLY A 2 -12.04 24.58 -32.69
CA GLY A 2 -10.90 23.80 -32.21
C GLY A 2 -11.48 22.82 -31.19
N LEU A 3 -11.03 21.57 -31.24
CA LEU A 3 -11.31 20.54 -30.24
C LEU A 3 -10.66 20.95 -28.90
N ASN A 4 -11.36 20.74 -27.79
CA ASN A 4 -10.74 20.32 -26.53
C ASN A 4 -11.79 19.60 -25.67
N GLN A 5 -11.87 18.27 -25.81
CA GLN A 5 -11.09 17.27 -25.07
C GLN A 5 -11.74 16.95 -23.71
N ASN A 6 -12.57 15.90 -23.75
CA ASN A 6 -12.51 14.76 -22.84
C ASN A 6 -11.92 15.02 -21.44
N ASN A 7 -12.74 15.53 -20.52
CA ASN A 7 -12.62 15.10 -19.13
C ASN A 7 -13.18 13.68 -19.02
N LYS A 8 -12.44 12.71 -19.58
CA LYS A 8 -12.58 11.31 -19.18
C LYS A 8 -12.27 11.29 -17.68
N ALA A 9 -13.30 11.06 -16.88
CA ALA A 9 -13.11 10.60 -15.53
C ALA A 9 -12.11 9.42 -15.58
N HIS A 10 -10.89 9.65 -15.11
CA HIS A 10 -10.00 8.58 -14.72
C HIS A 10 -10.69 7.88 -13.55
N ARG A 11 -11.65 7.01 -13.84
CA ARG A 11 -11.92 5.85 -13.00
C ARG A 11 -10.60 5.11 -13.01
N SER A 12 -9.71 5.37 -12.04
CA SER A 12 -8.59 4.49 -11.79
C SER A 12 -9.24 3.15 -11.45
N SER A 13 -9.31 2.24 -12.41
CA SER A 13 -9.73 0.87 -12.13
C SER A 13 -8.69 0.36 -11.14
N ILE A 14 -9.12 0.21 -9.90
CA ILE A 14 -8.34 -0.43 -8.88
C ILE A 14 -8.06 -1.84 -9.40
N LEU A 15 -6.78 -2.16 -9.64
CA LEU A 15 -6.40 -3.48 -10.10
C LEU A 15 -6.35 -4.41 -8.88
N PRO A 16 -6.95 -5.61 -8.95
CA PRO A 16 -6.77 -6.61 -7.90
C PRO A 16 -5.31 -7.01 -7.73
N LEU A 17 -5.00 -7.67 -6.62
CA LEU A 17 -3.73 -8.38 -6.46
C LEU A 17 -3.53 -9.38 -7.62
N ARG A 18 -2.39 -9.27 -8.30
CA ARG A 18 -2.05 -10.14 -9.43
C ARG A 18 -1.15 -11.28 -9.00
N PHE A 19 -1.20 -12.38 -9.72
CA PHE A 19 -0.31 -13.52 -9.55
C PHE A 19 0.34 -13.84 -10.90
N SER A 20 1.63 -14.17 -10.91
CA SER A 20 2.26 -14.78 -12.10
C SER A 20 1.67 -16.16 -12.38
N GLU A 21 1.82 -16.62 -13.62
CA GLU A 21 1.37 -17.96 -14.01
C GLU A 21 2.10 -19.04 -13.20
N GLU A 22 3.40 -18.85 -12.95
CA GLU A 22 4.19 -19.74 -12.10
C GLU A 22 3.68 -19.77 -10.66
N ALA A 23 3.39 -18.62 -10.05
CA ALA A 23 2.83 -18.56 -8.71
C ALA A 23 1.48 -19.30 -8.63
N VAL A 24 0.60 -19.08 -9.61
CA VAL A 24 -0.68 -19.80 -9.71
C VAL A 24 -0.46 -21.30 -9.81
N ALA A 25 0.47 -21.76 -10.66
CA ALA A 25 0.77 -23.17 -10.85
C ALA A 25 1.30 -23.83 -9.56
N VAL A 26 2.24 -23.18 -8.88
CA VAL A 26 2.81 -23.64 -7.60
C VAL A 26 1.73 -23.75 -6.53
N ILE A 27 0.89 -22.71 -6.38
CA ILE A 27 -0.18 -22.69 -5.38
C ILE A 27 -1.21 -23.79 -5.67
N ARG A 28 -1.66 -23.92 -6.92
CA ARG A 28 -2.63 -24.96 -7.32
C ARG A 28 -2.08 -26.36 -7.07
N THR A 29 -0.82 -26.60 -7.45
CA THR A 29 -0.16 -27.89 -7.24
C THR A 29 -0.07 -28.22 -5.74
N HIS A 30 0.28 -27.23 -4.92
CA HIS A 30 0.34 -27.42 -3.47
C HIS A 30 -1.05 -27.74 -2.88
N LEU A 31 -2.11 -27.09 -3.36
CA LEU A 31 -3.45 -27.25 -2.82
C LEU A 31 -4.22 -28.47 -3.36
N ALA A 32 -3.79 -29.08 -4.47
CA ALA A 32 -4.52 -30.14 -5.17
C ALA A 32 -4.96 -31.32 -4.27
N ASN A 33 -4.10 -31.73 -3.33
CA ASN A 33 -4.37 -32.83 -2.40
C ASN A 33 -4.52 -32.36 -0.95
N ARG A 34 -4.75 -31.06 -0.74
CA ARG A 34 -4.86 -30.44 0.59
C ARG A 34 -6.17 -29.67 0.70
N PRO A 35 -7.33 -30.36 0.71
CA PRO A 35 -8.63 -29.71 0.66
C PRO A 35 -8.95 -28.88 1.90
N GLU A 36 -8.24 -29.04 3.01
CA GLU A 36 -8.40 -28.22 4.23
C GLU A 36 -7.45 -27.02 4.27
N SER A 37 -6.55 -26.88 3.29
CA SER A 37 -5.56 -25.81 3.23
C SER A 37 -5.91 -24.74 2.20
N SER A 38 -5.37 -23.55 2.42
CA SER A 38 -5.54 -22.37 1.56
C SER A 38 -4.26 -21.55 1.52
N PHE A 39 -4.06 -20.81 0.43
CA PHE A 39 -2.99 -19.84 0.33
C PHE A 39 -3.39 -18.57 1.10
N HIS A 40 -2.71 -18.30 2.20
CA HIS A 40 -3.01 -17.18 3.09
C HIS A 40 -2.06 -16.02 2.82
N LEU A 41 -2.61 -14.81 2.84
CA LEU A 41 -1.87 -13.57 2.75
C LEU A 41 -2.25 -12.66 3.91
N ARG A 42 -1.24 -12.04 4.51
CA ARG A 42 -1.43 -11.08 5.60
C ARG A 42 -0.37 -9.99 5.51
N ILE A 43 -0.75 -8.76 5.83
CA ILE A 43 0.22 -7.69 6.05
C ILE A 43 0.52 -7.61 7.54
N GLU A 44 1.78 -7.87 7.91
CA GLU A 44 2.27 -7.57 9.24
C GLU A 44 2.78 -6.13 9.28
N ARG A 45 2.32 -5.36 10.26
CA ARG A 45 2.69 -3.95 10.42
C ARG A 45 3.40 -3.77 11.75
N LYS A 46 4.68 -3.39 11.73
CA LYS A 46 5.51 -3.25 12.93
C LYS A 46 6.54 -2.14 12.76
N GLY A 47 6.60 -1.22 13.73
CA GLY A 47 7.68 -0.24 13.85
C GLY A 47 7.80 0.74 12.67
N GLY A 48 6.70 1.13 12.02
CA GLY A 48 6.70 1.98 10.83
C GLY A 48 6.89 1.24 9.51
N HIS A 49 7.03 -0.09 9.54
CA HIS A 49 7.24 -0.95 8.38
C HIS A 49 6.04 -1.87 8.16
N ALA A 50 5.83 -2.31 6.91
CA ALA A 50 4.83 -3.30 6.56
C ALA A 50 5.45 -4.41 5.71
N SER A 51 5.27 -5.67 6.11
CA SER A 51 5.74 -6.84 5.34
C SER A 51 4.57 -7.74 4.98
N VAL A 52 4.62 -8.34 3.79
CA VAL A 52 3.61 -9.32 3.37
C VAL A 52 4.09 -10.71 3.75
N GLN A 53 3.28 -11.38 4.55
CA GLN A 53 3.45 -12.78 4.90
C GLN A 53 2.55 -13.60 3.98
N VAL A 54 3.14 -14.59 3.32
CA VAL A 54 2.44 -15.53 2.44
C VAL A 54 2.77 -16.96 2.85
N GLY A 55 1.77 -17.84 2.77
CA GLY A 55 1.96 -19.22 3.18
C GLY A 55 0.72 -20.07 3.00
N TYR A 56 0.77 -21.29 3.53
CA TYR A 56 -0.33 -22.23 3.50
C TYR A 56 -0.84 -22.46 4.92
N GLU A 57 -2.11 -22.16 5.15
CA GLU A 57 -2.77 -22.32 6.45
C GLU A 57 -4.06 -23.13 6.30
N GLN A 58 -4.65 -23.54 7.42
CA GLN A 58 -6.00 -24.11 7.44
C GLN A 58 -7.01 -23.06 6.94
N LYS A 59 -7.97 -23.51 6.14
CA LYS A 59 -9.04 -22.67 5.59
C LYS A 59 -9.81 -21.93 6.68
N LYS A 60 -10.06 -20.65 6.43
CA LYS A 60 -10.88 -19.78 7.29
C LYS A 60 -12.19 -19.36 6.60
N ASN A 61 -12.33 -19.65 5.31
CA ASN A 61 -13.47 -19.32 4.45
C ASN A 61 -13.78 -17.82 4.42
N LEU A 62 -12.74 -16.99 4.35
CA LEU A 62 -12.88 -15.56 4.15
C LEU A 62 -13.35 -15.28 2.72
N ASN A 63 -14.25 -14.30 2.59
CA ASN A 63 -14.68 -13.80 1.29
C ASN A 63 -13.73 -12.70 0.83
N THR A 64 -13.21 -12.85 -0.38
CA THR A 64 -12.42 -11.80 -1.04
C THR A 64 -13.32 -10.78 -1.72
N ILE A 65 -12.83 -9.55 -1.85
CA ILE A 65 -13.47 -8.47 -2.60
C ILE A 65 -13.43 -8.77 -4.09
N HIS A 66 -12.28 -9.27 -4.57
CA HIS A 66 -12.05 -9.60 -5.97
C HIS A 66 -12.04 -11.11 -6.21
N ALA A 67 -12.28 -11.52 -7.44
CA ALA A 67 -12.13 -12.91 -7.86
C ALA A 67 -10.68 -13.19 -8.29
N TYR A 68 -10.10 -14.27 -7.78
CA TYR A 68 -8.72 -14.67 -8.07
C TYR A 68 -8.67 -16.01 -8.82
N PRO A 69 -7.62 -16.26 -9.62
CA PRO A 69 -7.43 -17.54 -10.32
C PRO A 69 -7.15 -18.72 -9.38
N ILE A 70 -6.95 -18.44 -8.11
CA ILE A 70 -6.70 -19.39 -7.02
C ILE A 70 -7.54 -18.99 -5.81
N LYS A 71 -7.87 -19.97 -4.96
CA LYS A 71 -8.46 -19.67 -3.66
C LYS A 71 -7.39 -19.08 -2.75
N ILE A 72 -7.60 -17.84 -2.33
CA ILE A 72 -6.77 -17.16 -1.34
C ILE A 72 -7.60 -16.84 -0.11
N GLU A 73 -6.94 -16.76 1.03
CA GLU A 73 -7.49 -16.25 2.28
C GLU A 73 -6.74 -14.98 2.64
N ILE A 74 -7.46 -13.86 2.67
CA ILE A 74 -6.90 -12.55 2.97
C ILE A 74 -7.98 -11.72 3.66
N SER A 75 -7.58 -10.90 4.63
CA SER A 75 -8.52 -9.95 5.22
C SER A 75 -8.86 -8.87 4.21
N GLU A 76 -10.06 -8.31 4.28
CA GLU A 76 -10.45 -7.23 3.37
C GLU A 76 -9.50 -6.03 3.44
N GLU A 77 -9.06 -5.62 4.64
CA GLU A 77 -8.14 -4.48 4.77
C GLU A 77 -6.79 -4.75 4.11
N ASP A 78 -6.27 -5.98 4.24
CA ASP A 78 -5.02 -6.35 3.59
C ASP A 78 -5.20 -6.51 2.08
N GLU A 79 -6.35 -7.02 1.62
CA GLU A 79 -6.67 -7.11 0.19
C GLU A 79 -6.67 -5.73 -0.46
N ILE A 80 -7.33 -4.75 0.17
CA ILE A 80 -7.36 -3.35 -0.29
C ILE A 80 -5.94 -2.76 -0.36
N CYS A 81 -5.10 -3.07 0.64
CA CYS A 81 -3.72 -2.57 0.69
C CYS A 81 -2.80 -3.21 -0.35
N LEU A 82 -3.11 -4.44 -0.79
CA LEU A 82 -2.35 -5.16 -1.82
C LEU A 82 -2.85 -4.90 -3.26
N GLU A 83 -3.91 -4.12 -3.44
CA GLU A 83 -4.40 -3.73 -4.78
C GLU A 83 -3.27 -3.12 -5.64
N GLY A 84 -3.20 -3.55 -6.90
CA GLY A 84 -2.16 -3.18 -7.86
C GLY A 84 -0.89 -4.03 -7.77
N SER A 85 -0.65 -4.70 -6.64
CA SER A 85 0.56 -5.48 -6.42
C SER A 85 0.56 -6.77 -7.26
N ARG A 86 1.73 -7.40 -7.41
CA ARG A 86 1.90 -8.68 -8.09
C ARG A 86 2.71 -9.65 -7.25
N ILE A 87 2.18 -10.84 -6.99
CA ILE A 87 2.94 -11.96 -6.42
C ILE A 87 3.50 -12.82 -7.55
N ASP A 88 4.77 -13.18 -7.41
CA ASP A 88 5.51 -14.04 -8.29
C ASP A 88 6.13 -15.20 -7.51
N TRP A 89 6.52 -16.26 -8.22
CA TRP A 89 7.31 -17.35 -7.65
C TRP A 89 8.74 -17.24 -8.17
N LYS A 90 9.72 -17.34 -7.29
CA LYS A 90 11.14 -17.40 -7.65
C LYS A 90 11.65 -18.83 -7.51
N PRO A 91 11.71 -19.61 -8.61
CA PRO A 91 12.16 -21.02 -8.57
C PRO A 91 13.53 -21.21 -7.91
N GLU A 92 14.42 -20.24 -8.08
CA GLU A 92 15.82 -20.28 -7.66
C GLU A 92 15.95 -20.19 -6.14
N LYS A 93 15.06 -19.41 -5.52
CA LYS A 93 14.98 -19.22 -4.07
C LYS A 93 13.91 -20.10 -3.40
N GLN A 94 13.04 -20.71 -4.21
CA GLN A 94 11.84 -21.42 -3.77
C GLN A 94 10.93 -20.59 -2.86
N GLU A 95 10.74 -19.32 -3.20
CA GLU A 95 9.94 -18.38 -2.41
C GLU A 95 8.97 -17.58 -3.26
N PHE A 96 7.91 -17.09 -2.62
CA PHE A 96 7.02 -16.12 -3.21
C PHE A 96 7.56 -14.72 -3.00
N TYR A 97 7.42 -13.91 -4.03
CA TYR A 97 7.95 -12.56 -4.07
C TYR A 97 6.84 -11.60 -4.44
N ILE A 98 6.70 -10.49 -3.73
CA ILE A 98 5.65 -9.50 -4.04
C ILE A 98 6.29 -8.22 -4.58
N TYR A 99 5.72 -7.76 -5.68
CA TYR A 99 6.04 -6.49 -6.32
C TYR A 99 4.91 -5.51 -5.98
N PRO A 100 5.14 -4.54 -5.08
CA PRO A 100 4.09 -3.60 -4.68
C PRO A 100 3.55 -2.82 -5.87
N ASP A 101 4.38 -2.27 -6.77
CA ASP A 101 3.98 -1.41 -7.92
C ASP A 101 3.37 -0.07 -7.47
N VAL A 102 4.08 0.68 -6.61
CA VAL A 102 3.59 1.93 -5.99
C VAL A 102 4.06 3.14 -6.77
N ASP A 103 3.11 3.98 -7.15
CA ASP A 103 3.38 5.33 -7.68
C ASP A 103 2.91 6.37 -6.67
N LEU A 104 3.74 7.39 -6.46
CA LEU A 104 3.45 8.55 -5.62
C LEU A 104 3.55 9.85 -6.43
N ASP A 105 2.55 10.72 -6.24
CA ASP A 105 2.57 12.11 -6.68
C ASP A 105 2.44 12.99 -5.44
N ILE A 106 3.44 13.86 -5.20
CA ILE A 106 3.51 14.73 -4.02
C ILE A 106 3.45 16.18 -4.47
N GLU A 107 2.52 16.93 -3.89
CA GLU A 107 2.28 18.33 -4.20
C GLU A 107 2.33 19.16 -2.91
N TYR A 108 3.28 20.09 -2.82
CA TYR A 108 3.27 21.07 -1.74
C TYR A 108 2.28 22.22 -2.03
N GLN A 109 1.33 22.41 -1.12
CA GLN A 109 0.29 23.44 -1.23
C GLN A 109 0.64 24.64 -0.33
N ASN A 110 1.49 25.55 -0.82
CA ASN A 110 2.06 26.65 -0.05
C ASN A 110 1.02 27.49 0.73
N ILE A 111 -0.10 27.87 0.10
CA ILE A 111 -1.16 28.65 0.77
C ILE A 111 -1.68 27.93 2.02
N LEU A 112 -1.88 26.61 1.91
CA LEU A 112 -2.46 25.77 2.94
C LEU A 112 -1.43 25.13 3.87
N ASN A 113 -0.13 25.39 3.64
CA ASN A 113 1.00 24.87 4.40
C ASN A 113 0.93 23.35 4.63
N ARG A 114 0.75 22.59 3.54
CA ARG A 114 0.55 21.14 3.61
C ARG A 114 1.03 20.43 2.35
N PHE A 115 1.40 19.16 2.50
CA PHE A 115 1.59 18.25 1.38
C PHE A 115 0.29 17.52 1.07
N LYS A 116 0.01 17.39 -0.23
CA LYS A 116 -1.02 16.51 -0.77
C LYS A 116 -0.32 15.41 -1.53
N ILE A 117 -0.49 14.18 -1.07
CA ILE A 117 0.12 12.99 -1.63
C ILE A 117 -0.99 12.15 -2.26
N ARG A 118 -0.77 11.71 -3.49
CA ARG A 118 -1.64 10.78 -4.20
C ARG A 118 -0.86 9.49 -4.42
N ALA A 119 -1.35 8.40 -3.85
CA ALA A 119 -0.82 7.06 -4.10
C ALA A 119 -1.72 6.32 -5.09
N ASN A 120 -1.16 5.41 -5.91
CA ASN A 120 -1.97 4.61 -6.82
C ASN A 120 -2.84 3.54 -6.12
N ARG A 121 -2.71 3.37 -4.80
CA ARG A 121 -3.40 2.37 -3.94
C ARG A 121 -4.03 2.97 -2.69
N ASN A 122 -4.96 2.23 -2.10
CA ASN A 122 -5.57 2.56 -0.81
C ASN A 122 -4.80 1.86 0.32
N VAL A 123 -4.77 2.44 1.53
CA VAL A 123 -4.27 1.74 2.74
C VAL A 123 -5.39 1.07 3.53
N PHE A 124 -6.61 1.58 3.38
CA PHE A 124 -7.80 1.09 4.05
C PHE A 124 -9.01 1.35 3.17
N ARG A 125 -10.13 0.71 3.51
CA ARG A 125 -11.42 0.92 2.84
C ARG A 125 -11.76 2.41 2.78
N ASN A 126 -12.04 2.91 1.58
CA ASN A 126 -12.27 4.34 1.32
C ASN A 126 -13.70 4.78 1.69
N ASP A 127 -14.20 4.37 2.86
CA ASP A 127 -15.54 4.72 3.34
C ASP A 127 -15.51 5.98 4.22
N LYS A 128 -14.43 6.19 4.98
CA LYS A 128 -14.26 7.35 5.88
C LYS A 128 -12.83 7.86 5.88
N ALA A 129 -12.69 9.18 6.03
CA ALA A 129 -11.38 9.79 6.25
C ALA A 129 -10.85 9.45 7.65
N ARG A 130 -9.63 8.91 7.73
CA ARG A 130 -8.90 8.76 8.99
C ARG A 130 -8.11 10.05 9.24
N ILE A 131 -8.33 10.68 10.40
CA ILE A 131 -7.74 11.98 10.75
C ILE A 131 -7.00 11.80 12.07
N TYR A 132 -5.75 12.21 12.09
CA TYR A 132 -4.87 12.22 13.26
C TYR A 132 -4.40 13.66 13.46
N ARG A 133 -4.62 14.21 14.66
CA ARG A 133 -4.37 15.63 14.97
C ARG A 133 -3.18 15.85 15.88
N ASP A 134 -2.61 14.78 16.42
CA ASP A 134 -1.44 14.83 17.29
C ASP A 134 -0.48 13.68 16.97
N PRO A 135 0.85 13.88 17.07
CA PRO A 135 1.80 12.80 16.86
C PRO A 135 1.65 11.56 17.74
N SER A 136 1.06 11.71 18.92
CA SER A 136 0.70 10.59 19.80
C SER A 136 -0.50 9.78 19.32
N GLU A 137 -1.33 10.33 18.44
CA GLU A 137 -2.48 9.62 17.85
C GLU A 137 -2.09 8.78 16.64
N PHE A 138 -0.87 8.95 16.10
CA PHE A 138 -0.47 8.20 14.92
C PHE A 138 -0.38 6.72 15.23
N PRO A 139 -0.91 5.87 14.32
CA PRO A 139 -0.79 4.45 14.51
C PRO A 139 0.70 4.05 14.47
N ASN A 140 1.04 3.02 15.25
CA ASN A 140 2.40 2.48 15.33
C ASN A 140 2.99 1.99 13.99
N TRP A 141 2.12 1.74 13.00
CA TRP A 141 2.48 1.36 11.65
C TRP A 141 2.65 2.54 10.71
N PHE A 142 2.22 3.74 11.10
CA PHE A 142 2.28 4.90 10.23
C PHE A 142 3.74 5.18 9.86
N PRO A 143 4.07 5.24 8.56
CA PRO A 143 5.46 5.15 8.13
C PRO A 143 6.25 6.40 8.41
N LEU A 144 5.58 7.54 8.54
CA LEU A 144 6.26 8.79 8.74
C LEU A 144 6.80 8.87 10.16
N ARG A 145 8.12 9.01 10.34
CA ARG A 145 8.69 9.28 11.67
C ARG A 145 8.53 10.77 11.97
N ILE A 146 7.28 11.19 12.20
CA ILE A 146 6.84 12.60 12.28
C ILE A 146 7.63 13.48 13.25
N ARG A 147 8.31 12.91 14.25
CA ARG A 147 9.13 13.68 15.19
C ARG A 147 10.26 14.48 14.53
N LYS A 148 10.60 14.22 13.26
CA LYS A 148 11.56 15.02 12.49
C LYS A 148 10.95 16.05 11.53
N LEU A 149 9.67 15.91 11.16
CA LEU A 149 9.04 16.68 10.07
C LEU A 149 8.00 17.71 10.56
N GLU A 150 7.82 17.84 11.88
CA GLU A 150 6.88 18.75 12.56
C GLU A 150 5.47 18.77 11.91
N ILE A 151 4.96 17.58 11.54
CA ILE A 151 3.62 17.43 10.96
C ILE A 151 2.58 17.59 12.07
N SER A 152 1.70 18.58 11.92
CA SER A 152 0.66 18.92 12.89
C SER A 152 -0.63 18.13 12.69
N LYS A 153 -0.86 17.61 11.48
CA LYS A 153 -2.08 16.86 11.17
C LYS A 153 -1.89 15.94 9.98
N VAL A 154 -2.42 14.73 10.09
CA VAL A 154 -2.51 13.77 9.00
C VAL A 154 -3.98 13.48 8.70
N LYS A 155 -4.36 13.50 7.43
CA LYS A 155 -5.65 12.98 6.95
C LYS A 155 -5.38 12.02 5.81
N ILE A 156 -5.89 10.81 5.91
CA ILE A 156 -5.85 9.82 4.84
C ILE A 156 -7.28 9.53 4.41
N GLN A 157 -7.55 9.53 3.11
CA GLN A 157 -8.85 9.20 2.54
C GLN A 157 -8.64 8.49 1.20
N GLY A 158 -8.75 7.17 1.24
CA GLY A 158 -8.43 6.30 0.11
C GLY A 158 -7.01 6.53 -0.37
N LYS A 159 -6.87 6.98 -1.62
CA LYS A 159 -5.60 7.24 -2.32
C LYS A 159 -4.96 8.58 -1.98
N ILE A 160 -5.64 9.46 -1.24
CA ILE A 160 -5.18 10.83 -0.98
C ILE A 160 -4.80 10.98 0.48
N TRP A 161 -3.57 11.44 0.71
CA TRP A 161 -3.03 11.73 2.03
C TRP A 161 -2.71 13.22 2.09
N ILE A 162 -3.06 13.84 3.21
CA ILE A 162 -2.81 15.26 3.48
C ILE A 162 -1.99 15.35 4.75
N LEU A 163 -0.81 15.96 4.66
CA LEU A 163 0.08 16.20 5.78
C LEU A 163 0.22 17.72 5.99
N ALA A 164 -0.35 18.25 7.06
CA ALA A 164 -0.21 19.67 7.39
C ALA A 164 1.06 19.89 8.23
N LEU A 165 1.82 20.92 7.90
CA LEU A 165 3.02 21.30 8.64
C LEU A 165 2.63 22.20 9.83
N ALA A 166 3.38 22.12 10.94
CA ALA A 166 3.20 23.01 12.08
C ALA A 166 3.64 24.45 11.78
N HIS A 167 4.71 24.58 10.99
CA HIS A 167 5.31 25.86 10.62
C HIS A 167 5.53 25.95 9.10
N ARG A 168 5.79 27.15 8.60
CA ARG A 168 6.22 27.36 7.21
C ARG A 168 7.74 27.25 7.17
N TYR A 169 8.26 26.63 6.11
CA TYR A 169 9.69 26.48 5.89
C TYR A 169 10.13 27.18 4.61
N GLU A 170 11.44 27.40 4.51
CA GLU A 170 12.05 27.89 3.28
C GLU A 170 11.95 26.84 2.15
N PRO A 171 11.97 27.26 0.88
CA PRO A 171 11.81 26.35 -0.26
C PRO A 171 12.76 25.14 -0.26
N GLU A 172 14.01 25.31 0.15
CA GLU A 172 15.01 24.24 0.22
C GLU A 172 14.66 23.18 1.28
N GLU A 173 14.03 23.61 2.38
CA GLU A 173 13.57 22.72 3.45
C GLU A 173 12.31 21.96 3.02
N ILE A 174 11.39 22.63 2.30
CA ILE A 174 10.22 21.97 1.70
C ILE A 174 10.64 20.82 0.79
N LEU A 175 11.66 21.01 -0.06
CA LEU A 175 12.16 19.94 -0.94
C LEU A 175 12.74 18.76 -0.14
N LYS A 176 13.43 19.01 0.98
CA LYS A 176 13.94 17.95 1.86
C LYS A 176 12.82 17.18 2.54
N ILE A 177 11.79 17.89 3.01
CA ILE A 177 10.60 17.27 3.61
C ILE A 177 9.87 16.43 2.57
N GLU A 178 9.69 16.93 1.35
CA GLU A 178 9.08 16.21 0.23
C GLU A 178 9.81 14.90 -0.06
N SER A 179 11.14 14.94 -0.20
CA SER A 179 11.97 13.74 -0.41
C SER A 179 11.81 12.75 0.73
N THR A 180 11.82 13.22 1.98
CA THR A 180 11.68 12.34 3.16
C THR A 180 10.30 11.67 3.18
N ILE A 181 9.24 12.40 2.84
CA ILE A 181 7.89 11.84 2.72
C ILE A 181 7.84 10.78 1.62
N ALA A 182 8.45 11.04 0.47
CA ALA A 182 8.50 10.09 -0.63
C ALA A 182 9.19 8.80 -0.19
N ASP A 183 10.39 8.91 0.37
CA ASP A 183 11.19 7.77 0.82
C ASP A 183 10.45 6.96 1.88
N GLU A 184 9.92 7.59 2.93
CA GLU A 184 9.22 6.89 4.01
C GLU A 184 7.94 6.18 3.53
N ILE A 185 7.17 6.77 2.61
CA ILE A 185 5.97 6.13 2.05
C ILE A 185 6.35 5.01 1.07
N LEU A 186 7.39 5.19 0.25
CA LEU A 186 7.86 4.13 -0.62
C LEU A 186 8.40 2.96 0.19
N ASP A 187 9.23 3.21 1.22
CA ASP A 187 9.77 2.19 2.12
C ASP A 187 8.64 1.38 2.79
N TYR A 188 7.59 2.07 3.26
CA TYR A 188 6.40 1.42 3.84
C TYR A 188 5.81 0.32 2.94
N PHE A 189 5.75 0.58 1.63
CA PHE A 189 5.24 -0.38 0.67
C PHE A 189 6.33 -1.28 0.07
N SER A 190 7.60 -0.88 0.13
CA SER A 190 8.73 -1.59 -0.47
C SER A 190 9.27 -2.71 0.41
N ASP A 191 8.96 -2.71 1.71
CA ASP A 191 9.22 -3.84 2.62
C ASP A 191 8.36 -5.10 2.32
N PHE A 192 7.65 -5.08 1.19
CA PHE A 192 7.06 -6.22 0.52
C PHE A 192 8.16 -6.91 -0.30
N PRO A 193 8.67 -8.07 0.15
CA PRO A 193 10.05 -8.27 0.61
C PRO A 193 11.17 -7.88 -0.40
N ASP A 194 12.28 -7.31 0.11
CA ASP A 194 13.59 -8.00 0.22
C ASP A 194 14.50 -7.29 1.23
N ARG A 195 15.11 -8.09 2.10
CA ARG A 195 16.57 -8.14 2.30
C ARG A 195 16.89 -9.40 3.09
N ASN A 196 17.25 -10.47 2.38
CA ASN A 196 18.29 -11.34 2.89
C ASN A 196 19.59 -10.54 2.80
N ASP A 197 20.06 -10.07 3.96
CA ASP A 197 21.50 -9.89 4.16
C ASP A 197 22.16 -11.27 4.32
#